data_AF-A0A821DVJ9-F1
#
_entry.id   AF-A0A821DVJ9-F1
#
_cell.length_a   1.000
_cell.length_b   1.000
_cell.length_c   1.000
_cell.angle_alpha   90.00
_cell.angle_beta   90.00
_cell.angle_gamma   90.00
#
_symmetry.space_group_name_H-M   'P 1'
#
loop_
_entity.id
_entity.type
_entity.pdbx_description
1 polymer ?
#
loop_
_entity_poly.entity_id
_entity_poly.type
_entity_poly.pdbx_seq_one_letter_code
_entity_poly.pdbx_strand_id
1 'polypeptide(L)'
;MDKDMSYAVEEAFIRMHEKNVHRSTRIVNWSCTLKSTISDIEVEKTELKGRTLIPAPGYDEPVEFGVLTYFAYLVENSSVFF
;
A
#
# COMPACT_ATOMS: atom_id res chain seq x y z
N MET A 1 -1.10 -24.44 12.31
CA MET A 1 -2.49 -24.07 12.62
C MET A 1 -3.18 -25.27 13.21
N ASP A 2 -4.01 -25.05 14.23
CA ASP A 2 -4.83 -26.11 14.83
C ASP A 2 -5.98 -26.51 13.89
N LYS A 3 -6.31 -27.81 13.84
CA LYS A 3 -7.23 -28.36 12.82
C LYS A 3 -8.67 -27.86 13.03
N ASP A 4 -9.11 -27.80 14.28
CA ASP A 4 -10.50 -27.41 14.60
C ASP A 4 -10.70 -25.91 14.36
N MET A 5 -9.69 -25.10 14.69
CA MET A 5 -9.70 -23.66 14.42
C MET A 5 -9.67 -23.35 12.92
N SER A 6 -8.86 -24.09 12.14
CA SER A 6 -8.84 -23.94 10.68
C SER A 6 -10.20 -24.24 10.06
N TYR A 7 -10.86 -25.33 10.50
CA TYR A 7 -12.19 -25.71 10.02
C TYR A 7 -13.23 -24.61 10.33
N ALA A 8 -13.21 -24.06 11.54
CA ALA A 8 -14.12 -22.99 11.91
C ALA A 8 -13.97 -21.73 11.04
N VAL A 9 -12.73 -21.34 10.72
CA VAL A 9 -12.45 -20.17 9.87
C VAL A 9 -12.88 -20.42 8.42
N GLU A 10 -12.63 -21.62 7.89
CA GLU A 10 -13.04 -22.02 6.55
C GLU A 10 -14.56 -21.97 6.38
N GLU A 11 -15.31 -22.60 7.29
CA GLU A 11 -16.78 -22.57 7.30
C GLU A 11 -17.34 -21.14 7.40
N ALA A 12 -16.73 -20.30 8.25
CA ALA A 12 -17.12 -18.91 8.37
C ALA A 12 -16.91 -18.15 7.05
N PHE A 13 -15.76 -18.36 6.40
CA PHE A 13 -15.44 -17.72 5.12
C PHE A 13 -16.40 -18.15 4.01
N ILE A 14 -16.74 -19.45 3.90
CA ILE A 14 -17.70 -19.98 2.92
C ILE A 14 -19.06 -19.29 3.08
N ARG A 15 -19.58 -19.22 4.30
CA ARG A 15 -20.87 -18.55 4.59
C ARG A 15 -20.84 -17.05 4.31
N MET A 16 -19.70 -16.41 4.50
CA MET A 16 -19.54 -14.98 4.19
C MET A 16 -19.39 -14.72 2.69
N HIS A 17 -18.76 -15.61 1.94
CA HIS A 17 -18.62 -15.53 0.48
C HIS A 17 -19.97 -15.56 -0.24
N GLU A 18 -20.93 -16.33 0.26
CA GLU A 18 -22.29 -16.37 -0.29
C GLU A 18 -23.08 -15.07 -0.07
N LYS A 19 -22.65 -14.21 0.87
CA LYS A 19 -23.40 -13.03 1.30
C LYS A 19 -22.73 -11.72 0.95
N ASN A 20 -21.49 -11.51 1.40
CA ASN A 20 -20.88 -10.18 1.47
C ASN A 20 -19.39 -10.15 1.08
N VAL A 21 -18.69 -11.28 1.06
CA VAL A 21 -17.29 -11.33 0.64
C VAL A 21 -17.22 -11.48 -0.87
N HIS A 22 -16.56 -10.54 -1.54
CA HIS A 22 -16.44 -10.50 -2.99
C HIS A 22 -15.01 -10.13 -3.40
N ARG A 23 -14.58 -10.60 -4.58
CA ARG A 23 -13.29 -10.27 -5.16
C ARG A 23 -13.42 -9.07 -6.09
N SER A 24 -12.57 -8.06 -5.90
CA SER A 24 -12.49 -6.89 -6.78
C SER A 24 -11.08 -6.30 -6.77
N THR A 25 -10.72 -5.56 -7.82
CA THR A 25 -9.49 -4.78 -7.86
C THR A 25 -9.72 -3.45 -7.16
N ARG A 26 -9.07 -3.23 -6.02
CA ARG A 26 -9.14 -2.00 -5.22
C ARG A 26 -7.74 -1.59 -4.79
N ILE A 27 -7.58 -0.32 -4.44
CA ILE A 27 -6.37 0.16 -3.78
C ILE A 27 -6.27 -0.50 -2.41
N VAL A 28 -5.09 -0.99 -2.08
CA VAL A 28 -4.78 -1.68 -0.82
C VAL A 28 -3.51 -1.10 -0.24
N ASN A 29 -3.35 -1.20 1.08
CA ASN A 29 -2.07 -0.94 1.72
C ASN A 29 -1.15 -2.13 1.42
N TRP A 30 -0.08 -1.89 0.66
CA TRP A 30 0.90 -2.93 0.30
C TRP A 30 2.18 -2.72 1.09
N SER A 31 2.63 -3.77 1.78
CA SER A 31 3.94 -3.78 2.43
C SER A 31 5.01 -4.27 1.46
N CYS A 32 5.96 -3.40 1.09
CA CYS A 32 7.09 -3.76 0.24
C CYS A 32 8.01 -4.79 0.91
N THR A 33 8.09 -4.79 2.25
CA THR A 33 8.91 -5.72 3.03
C THR A 33 8.29 -7.12 3.08
N LEU A 34 7.01 -7.20 3.42
CA LEU A 34 6.31 -8.49 3.56
C LEU A 34 5.88 -9.06 2.21
N LYS A 35 5.83 -8.22 1.17
CA LYS A 35 5.28 -8.56 -0.16
C LYS A 35 3.84 -9.08 -0.04
N SER A 36 3.05 -8.40 0.78
CA SER A 36 1.66 -8.73 1.06
C SER A 36 0.83 -7.47 1.27
N THR A 37 -0.47 -7.60 1.02
CA THR A 37 -1.48 -6.64 1.47
C THR A 37 -1.59 -6.69 2.99
N ILE A 38 -1.75 -5.52 3.61
CA ILE A 38 -2.00 -5.36 5.04
C ILE A 38 -3.28 -4.56 5.28
N SER A 39 -3.93 -4.79 6.42
CA SER A 39 -5.15 -4.10 6.82
C SER A 39 -4.85 -2.70 7.36
N ASP A 40 -5.85 -1.82 7.37
CA ASP A 40 -5.69 -0.44 7.89
C ASP A 40 -5.24 -0.42 9.36
N ILE A 41 -5.62 -1.41 10.17
CA ILE A 41 -5.22 -1.50 11.59
C ILE A 41 -3.74 -1.86 11.77
N GLU A 42 -3.10 -2.45 10.75
CA GLU A 42 -1.68 -2.76 10.74
C GLU A 42 -0.82 -1.59 10.23
N VAL A 43 -1.44 -0.51 9.75
CA VAL A 43 -0.75 0.65 9.20
C VAL A 43 -0.65 1.77 10.25
N GLU A 44 0.59 2.09 10.63
CA GLU A 44 0.87 3.30 11.41
C GLU A 44 0.94 4.52 10.48
N LYS A 45 0.11 5.54 10.75
CA LYS A 45 0.06 6.77 9.97
C LYS A 45 0.91 7.84 10.64
N THR A 46 1.91 8.33 9.92
CA THR A 46 2.76 9.44 10.37
C THR A 46 2.46 10.68 9.54
N GLU A 47 2.09 11.79 10.19
CA GLU A 47 1.95 13.08 9.52
C GLU A 47 3.31 13.74 9.33
N LEU A 48 3.58 14.21 8.11
CA LEU A 48 4.80 14.94 7.77
C LEU A 48 4.48 16.41 7.56
N LYS A 49 5.16 17.30 8.31
CA LYS A 49 4.98 18.76 8.19
C LYS A 49 5.77 19.37 7.02
N GLY A 50 6.61 18.58 6.36
CA GLY A 50 7.46 18.98 5.25
C GLY A 50 8.49 17.92 4.91
N ARG A 51 9.52 18.33 4.17
CA ARG A 51 10.62 17.47 3.72
C ARG A 51 11.26 16.72 4.89
N THR A 52 11.23 15.40 4.84
CA THR A 52 11.71 14.51 5.91
C THR A 52 12.42 13.30 5.30
N LEU A 53 13.59 12.93 5.84
CA LEU A 53 14.29 11.71 5.47
C LEU A 53 13.86 10.58 6.42
N ILE A 54 13.32 9.49 5.87
CA ILE A 54 12.78 8.36 6.63
C ILE A 54 13.54 7.09 6.23
N PRO A 55 14.13 6.34 7.18
CA PRO A 55 14.68 5.02 6.91
C PRO A 55 13.59 4.10 6.37
N ALA A 56 13.81 3.51 5.20
CA ALA A 56 12.87 2.59 4.56
C ALA A 56 13.45 1.18 4.54
N PRO A 57 12.67 0.13 4.84
CA PRO A 57 13.14 -1.24 4.73
C PRO A 57 13.64 -1.56 3.31
N GLY A 58 14.86 -2.10 3.22
CA GLY A 58 15.48 -2.45 1.94
C GLY A 58 16.30 -1.35 1.28
N TYR A 59 16.49 -0.21 1.95
CA TYR A 59 17.36 0.88 1.50
C TYR A 59 18.49 1.10 2.50
N ASP A 60 19.72 1.27 1.99
CA ASP A 60 20.89 1.57 2.82
C ASP A 60 20.88 3.03 3.31
N GLU A 61 20.29 3.92 2.52
CA GLU A 61 20.18 5.34 2.81
C GLU A 61 18.72 5.75 3.09
N PRO A 62 18.48 6.71 4.00
CA PRO A 62 17.14 7.25 4.25
C PRO A 62 16.49 7.83 2.98
N VAL A 63 15.20 7.54 2.79
CA VAL A 63 14.43 7.98 1.63
C VAL A 63 13.73 9.30 1.93
N GLU A 64 13.65 10.18 0.94
CA GLU A 64 13.00 11.49 1.07
C GLU A 64 11.47 11.40 0.93
N PHE A 65 10.77 11.97 1.91
CA PHE A 65 9.31 12.09 1.96
C PHE A 65 8.88 13.53 2.25
N GLY A 66 7.59 13.83 2.03
CA GLY A 66 7.01 15.13 2.33
C GLY A 66 7.42 16.25 1.36
N VAL A 67 7.83 15.88 0.14
CA VAL A 67 8.14 16.80 -0.97
C VAL A 67 7.17 16.60 -2.13
N LEU A 68 6.82 17.69 -2.80
CA LEU A 68 6.10 17.67 -4.07
C LEU A 68 7.03 18.22 -5.14
N THR A 69 7.41 17.39 -6.10
CA THR A 69 8.28 17.80 -7.21
C THR A 69 7.43 18.17 -8.41
N TYR A 70 7.54 19.42 -8.84
CA TYR A 70 7.01 19.88 -10.12
C TYR A 70 8.14 19.84 -11.13
N PHE A 71 7.95 19.12 -12.23
CA PHE A 71 8.86 19.16 -13.36
C PHE A 71 8.05 19.35 -14.63
N ALA A 72 8.60 20.12 -15.54
CA ALA A 72 8.04 20.33 -16.86
C ALA A 72 9.02 19.80 -17.91
N TYR A 73 8.51 19.23 -19.00
CA TYR A 73 9.34 18.74 -20.09
C TYR A 73 8.88 19.27 -21.44
N LEU A 74 9.83 19.37 -22.37
CA LEU A 74 9.55 19.78 -23.72
C LEU A 74 8.82 18.64 -24.43
N VAL A 75 7.64 18.92 -24.98
CA VAL A 75 6.98 17.97 -25.88
C VAL A 75 7.76 17.96 -27.19
N GLU A 76 8.06 16.77 -27.70
CA GLU A 76 8.80 16.62 -28.96
C GLU A 76 8.11 17.42 -30.09
N ASN A 77 8.88 18.26 -30.78
CA ASN A 77 8.40 19.19 -31.81
C ASN A 77 7.41 20.27 -31.34
N SER A 78 7.45 20.64 -30.06
CA SER A 78 6.67 21.75 -29.49
C SER A 78 7.57 22.80 -28.84
N SER A 79 7.15 24.06 -28.88
CA SER A 79 7.73 25.18 -28.10
C SER A 79 7.04 25.39 -26.75
N VAL A 80 6.07 24.54 -26.40
CA VAL A 80 5.29 24.60 -25.16
C VAL A 80 5.84 23.57 -24.16
N PHE A 81 6.09 24.03 -22.93
CA PHE A 81 6.40 23.18 -21.79
C PHE A 81 5.10 22.81 -21.06
N PHE A 82 4.97 21.54 -20.68
CA PHE A 82 3.90 21.01 -19.83
C PHE A 82 4.45 20.62 -18.47
#